data_AF-A0A934HSQ0-F1
#
_entry.id   AF-A0A934HSQ0-F1
#
_cell.length_a   1.000
_cell.length_b   1.000
_cell.length_c   1.000
_cell.angle_alpha   90.00
_cell.angle_beta   90.00
_cell.angle_gamma   90.00
#
_symmetry.space_group_name_H-M   'P 1'
#
loop_
_entity.id
_entity.type
_entity.pdbx_description
1 polymer ?
#
loop_
_entity_poly.entity_id
_entity_poly.type
_entity_poly.pdbx_seq_one_letter_code
_entity_poly.pdbx_strand_id
1 'polypeptide(L)'
;MKIYILLVFSHIVGDIFLQRNAILSRLLKGGDLSKLKRQALKYLALHAALYSLPIGLTLIFFQSFNIYRFLIIFLSHFAIDYVKCYMIRYKEMSLEFVIVNLIDQLMHIGVLFVVVNL
;
A
#
# COMPACT_ATOMS: atom_id res chain seq x y z
N MET A 1 -4.13 -15.53 13.81
CA MET A 1 -2.75 -15.04 14.10
C MET A 1 -1.75 -15.29 12.98
N LYS A 2 -1.58 -16.54 12.47
CA LYS A 2 -0.63 -16.84 11.37
C LYS A 2 -0.90 -16.05 10.07
N ILE A 3 -2.16 -15.95 9.65
CA ILE A 3 -2.58 -15.20 8.46
C ILE A 3 -2.27 -13.69 8.58
N TYR A 4 -2.53 -13.10 9.75
CA TYR A 4 -2.32 -11.68 9.99
C TYR A 4 -0.83 -11.30 9.90
N ILE A 5 0.06 -12.10 10.48
CA ILE A 5 1.51 -11.87 10.39
C ILE A 5 1.96 -11.92 8.93
N LEU A 6 1.47 -12.89 8.14
CA LEU A 6 1.82 -12.98 6.74
C LEU A 6 1.25 -11.82 5.92
N LEU A 7 0.07 -11.31 6.26
CA LEU A 7 -0.53 -10.14 5.61
C LEU A 7 0.26 -8.86 5.91
N VAL A 8 0.71 -8.66 7.15
CA VAL A 8 1.59 -7.54 7.50
C VAL A 8 2.91 -7.64 6.74
N PHE A 9 3.49 -8.84 6.65
CA PHE A 9 4.70 -9.07 5.84
C PHE A 9 4.46 -8.76 4.36
N SER A 10 3.36 -9.26 3.78
CA SER A 10 2.96 -8.98 2.40
C SER A 10 2.69 -7.49 2.17
N HIS A 11 2.21 -6.76 3.18
CA HIS A 11 2.07 -5.31 3.10
C HIS A 11 3.42 -4.61 3.04
N ILE A 12 4.37 -4.95 3.91
CA ILE A 12 5.73 -4.38 3.86
C ILE A 12 6.38 -4.65 2.51
N VAL A 13 6.26 -5.88 1.99
CA VAL A 13 6.80 -6.25 0.68
C VAL A 13 6.10 -5.46 -0.44
N GLY A 14 4.77 -5.42 -0.44
CA GLY A 14 3.99 -4.73 -1.46
C GLY A 14 4.21 -3.22 -1.47
N ASP A 15 4.33 -2.61 -0.30
CA ASP A 15 4.43 -1.16 -0.17
C ASP A 15 5.87 -0.66 -0.34
N ILE A 16 6.87 -1.32 0.26
CA ILE A 16 8.26 -0.88 0.20
C ILE A 16 8.99 -1.45 -1.02
N PHE A 17 8.86 -2.76 -1.26
CA PHE A 17 9.69 -3.47 -2.23
C PHE A 17 9.25 -3.19 -3.67
N LEU A 18 7.94 -3.14 -3.92
CA LEU A 18 7.41 -2.87 -5.26
C LEU A 18 7.54 -1.40 -5.65
N GLN A 19 7.48 -0.46 -4.70
CA GLN A 19 7.67 0.98 -5.00
C GLN A 19 9.05 1.29 -5.58
N ARG A 20 10.11 0.62 -5.10
CA ARG A 20 11.51 0.89 -5.48
C ARG A 20 12.12 -0.18 -6.39
N ASN A 21 11.29 -1.04 -6.97
CA ASN A 21 11.76 -2.14 -7.78
C ASN A 21 12.39 -1.65 -9.09
N ALA A 22 13.61 -2.10 -9.40
CA ALA A 22 14.34 -1.73 -10.62
C ALA A 22 13.59 -2.11 -11.91
N ILE A 23 12.86 -3.23 -11.91
CA ILE A 23 12.02 -3.66 -13.04
C ILE A 23 10.90 -2.65 -13.26
N LEU A 24 10.22 -2.25 -12.19
CA LEU A 24 9.14 -1.29 -12.28
C LEU A 24 9.65 0.09 -12.70
N SER A 25 10.81 0.51 -12.19
CA SER A 25 11.46 1.74 -12.63
C SER A 25 11.79 1.71 -14.13
N ARG A 26 12.30 0.60 -14.66
CA ARG A 26 12.53 0.43 -16.11
C ARG A 26 11.23 0.51 -16.91
N LEU A 27 10.15 -0.13 -16.46
CA LEU A 27 8.83 -0.04 -17.09
C LEU A 27 8.27 1.39 -17.07
N LEU A 28 8.58 2.15 -16.03
CA LEU A 28 8.20 3.55 -15.85
C LEU A 28 9.24 4.53 -16.44
N LYS A 29 10.10 4.08 -17.37
CA LYS A 29 11.13 4.89 -18.05
C LYS A 29 12.09 5.62 -17.10
N GLY A 30 12.50 4.94 -16.03
CA GLY A 30 13.39 5.47 -14.99
C GLY A 30 12.69 6.19 -13.84
N GLY A 31 11.36 6.28 -13.86
CA GLY A 31 10.59 6.91 -12.78
C GLY A 31 10.50 6.04 -11.52
N ASP A 32 10.59 6.68 -10.36
CA ASP A 32 10.34 6.06 -9.05
C ASP A 32 8.84 6.13 -8.73
N LEU A 33 8.18 4.99 -8.55
CA LEU A 33 6.73 4.94 -8.31
C LEU A 33 6.34 5.71 -7.04
N SER A 34 7.21 5.74 -6.03
CA SER A 34 6.97 6.48 -4.78
C SER A 34 6.89 8.00 -5.00
N LYS A 35 7.57 8.51 -6.02
CA LYS A 35 7.51 9.92 -6.44
C LYS A 35 6.35 10.15 -7.42
N LEU A 36 6.18 9.26 -8.38
CA LEU A 36 5.16 9.36 -9.42
C LEU A 36 3.74 9.32 -8.85
N LYS A 37 3.48 8.54 -7.79
CA LYS A 37 2.15 8.50 -7.14
C LYS A 37 1.68 9.84 -6.57
N ARG A 38 2.63 10.75 -6.27
CA ARG A 38 2.36 12.12 -5.80
C ARG A 38 2.11 13.11 -6.94
N GLN A 39 2.42 12.73 -8.18
CA GLN A 39 2.32 13.61 -9.36
C GLN A 39 1.06 13.34 -10.18
N ALA A 40 0.59 12.08 -10.24
CA ALA A 40 -0.63 11.74 -10.96
C ALA A 40 -1.37 10.54 -10.36
N LEU A 41 -2.70 10.63 -10.34
CA LEU A 41 -3.59 9.61 -9.77
C LEU A 41 -3.44 8.23 -10.42
N LYS A 42 -3.09 8.16 -11.72
CA LYS A 42 -2.85 6.89 -12.40
C LYS A 42 -1.73 6.06 -11.76
N TYR A 43 -0.70 6.72 -11.24
CA TYR A 43 0.42 6.05 -10.58
C TYR A 43 0.06 5.64 -9.15
N LEU A 44 -0.80 6.41 -8.49
CA LEU A 44 -1.39 6.02 -7.21
C LEU A 44 -2.30 4.78 -7.35
N ALA A 45 -3.15 4.74 -8.39
CA ALA A 45 -3.99 3.58 -8.67
C ALA A 45 -3.15 2.34 -9.01
N LEU A 46 -2.10 2.50 -9.82
CA LEU A 46 -1.14 1.44 -10.12
C LEU A 46 -0.44 0.93 -8.84
N HIS A 47 -0.04 1.84 -7.96
CA HIS A 47 0.57 1.50 -6.69
C HIS A 47 -0.38 0.66 -5.82
N ALA A 48 -1.62 1.11 -5.64
CA ALA A 48 -2.62 0.36 -4.88
C ALA A 48 -2.92 -1.02 -5.49
N ALA A 49 -2.92 -1.13 -6.83
CA ALA A 49 -3.12 -2.40 -7.52
C ALA A 49 -1.95 -3.36 -7.26
N LEU A 50 -0.71 -2.89 -7.44
CA LEU A 50 0.50 -3.67 -7.20
C LEU A 50 0.62 -4.10 -5.74
N TYR A 51 0.25 -3.22 -4.80
CA TYR A 51 0.18 -3.52 -3.38
C TYR A 51 -0.84 -4.63 -3.07
N SER A 52 -2.01 -4.56 -3.69
CA SER A 52 -3.11 -5.49 -3.40
C SER A 52 -2.83 -6.90 -3.91
N LEU A 53 -1.99 -7.07 -4.95
CA LEU A 53 -1.65 -8.38 -5.51
C LEU A 53 -1.02 -9.37 -4.52
N PRO A 54 0.13 -9.09 -3.85
CA PRO A 54 0.72 -10.01 -2.89
C PRO A 54 -0.21 -10.30 -1.70
N ILE A 55 -1.06 -9.34 -1.33
CA ILE A 55 -2.06 -9.53 -0.30
C ILE A 55 -3.21 -10.45 -0.74
N GLY A 56 -3.72 -10.26 -1.96
CA GLY A 56 -4.70 -11.17 -2.57
C GLY A 56 -4.16 -12.59 -2.67
N LEU A 57 -2.92 -12.76 -3.11
CA LEU A 57 -2.23 -14.06 -3.13
C LEU A 57 -2.11 -14.68 -1.74
N THR A 58 -1.80 -13.88 -0.72
CA THR A 58 -1.77 -14.34 0.67
C THR A 58 -3.15 -14.85 1.12
N LEU A 59 -4.21 -14.11 0.82
CA LEU A 59 -5.57 -14.53 1.15
C LEU A 59 -5.98 -15.82 0.42
N ILE A 60 -5.61 -15.97 -0.85
CA ILE A 60 -5.86 -17.19 -1.64
C ILE A 60 -5.13 -18.39 -1.03
N PHE A 61 -3.85 -18.21 -0.67
CA PHE A 61 -3.03 -19.28 -0.07
C PHE A 61 -3.64 -19.83 1.23
N PHE A 62 -4.25 -18.96 2.05
CA PHE A 62 -4.96 -19.36 3.28
C PHE A 62 -6.44 -19.70 3.06
N GLN A 63 -6.90 -19.87 1.82
CA GLN A 63 -8.31 -20.16 1.48
C GLN A 63 -9.29 -19.15 2.12
N SER A 64 -8.83 -17.92 2.35
CA SER A 64 -9.55 -16.84 3.03
C SER A 64 -9.86 -15.69 2.08
N PHE A 65 -9.66 -15.90 0.78
CA PHE A 65 -9.93 -14.91 -0.24
C PHE A 65 -11.44 -14.69 -0.41
N ASN A 66 -11.81 -13.41 -0.38
CA ASN A 66 -13.13 -12.93 -0.69
C ASN A 66 -12.97 -11.63 -1.47
N ILE A 67 -13.71 -11.47 -2.58
CA ILE A 67 -13.64 -10.29 -3.42
C ILE A 67 -13.93 -9.00 -2.64
N TYR A 68 -14.82 -9.03 -1.64
CA TYR A 68 -15.11 -7.88 -0.78
C TYR A 68 -13.91 -7.52 0.11
N ARG A 69 -13.21 -8.52 0.67
CA ARG A 69 -12.00 -8.30 1.47
C ARG A 69 -10.89 -7.67 0.60
N PHE A 70 -10.71 -8.17 -0.62
CA PHE A 70 -9.79 -7.57 -1.59
C PHE A 70 -10.21 -6.15 -1.99
N LEU A 71 -11.52 -5.96 -2.23
CA LEU A 71 -12.26 -4.70 -2.33
C LEU A 71 -11.78 -3.64 -1.36
N ILE A 72 -11.97 -3.97 -0.09
CA ILE A 72 -11.68 -3.10 1.05
C ILE A 72 -10.19 -2.78 1.12
N ILE A 73 -9.30 -3.77 0.94
CA ILE A 73 -7.85 -3.56 0.99
C ILE A 73 -7.40 -2.60 -0.12
N PHE A 74 -7.83 -2.82 -1.36
CA PHE A 74 -7.44 -1.96 -2.48
C PHE A 74 -7.96 -0.53 -2.30
N LEU A 75 -9.25 -0.37 -1.99
CA LEU A 75 -9.88 0.95 -1.88
C LEU A 75 -9.37 1.73 -0.66
N SER A 76 -9.19 1.09 0.48
CA SER A 76 -8.63 1.74 1.67
C SER A 76 -7.17 2.14 1.46
N HIS A 77 -6.36 1.28 0.85
CA HIS A 77 -4.97 1.62 0.55
C HIS A 77 -4.89 2.81 -0.40
N PHE A 78 -5.69 2.82 -1.46
CA PHE A 78 -5.80 3.97 -2.37
C PHE A 78 -6.25 5.24 -1.63
N ALA A 79 -7.27 5.16 -0.77
CA ALA A 79 -7.80 6.32 -0.06
C ALA A 79 -6.79 6.90 0.94
N ILE A 80 -6.13 6.06 1.74
CA ILE A 80 -5.12 6.49 2.72
C ILE A 80 -3.97 7.19 1.98
N ASP A 81 -3.46 6.58 0.91
CA ASP A 81 -2.37 7.17 0.13
C ASP A 81 -2.81 8.42 -0.63
N TYR A 82 -4.06 8.51 -1.09
CA TYR A 82 -4.61 9.71 -1.70
C TYR A 82 -4.57 10.88 -0.72
N VAL A 83 -5.06 10.67 0.51
CA VAL A 83 -5.03 11.70 1.56
C VAL A 83 -3.59 12.11 1.85
N LYS A 84 -2.68 11.16 2.04
CA LYS A 84 -1.25 11.43 2.28
C LYS A 84 -0.59 12.22 1.15
N CYS A 85 -0.88 11.88 -0.10
CA CYS A 85 -0.18 12.44 -1.26
C CYS A 85 -0.77 13.77 -1.72
N TYR A 86 -2.09 13.97 -1.63
CA TYR A 86 -2.79 15.08 -2.25
C TYR A 86 -3.46 16.05 -1.25
N MET A 87 -3.73 15.62 -0.02
CA MET A 87 -4.42 16.45 0.97
C MET A 87 -3.49 16.95 2.10
N ILE A 88 -2.46 16.18 2.44
CA ILE A 88 -1.52 16.54 3.51
C ILE A 88 -0.25 17.16 2.92
N ARG A 89 0.16 18.31 3.46
CA ARG A 89 1.44 18.96 3.14
C ARG A 89 2.41 18.76 4.30
N TYR A 90 3.63 18.34 3.98
CA TYR A 90 4.75 18.24 4.92
C TYR A 90 6.06 18.44 4.17
N LYS A 91 7.09 18.89 4.88
CA LYS A 91 8.45 19.01 4.32
C LYS A 91 9.15 17.65 4.35
N GLU A 92 9.77 17.23 3.26
CA GLU A 92 10.57 15.99 3.24
C GLU A 92 11.68 16.01 4.31
N MET A 93 11.95 14.85 4.90
CA MET A 93 12.93 14.67 6.00
C MET A 93 12.66 15.50 7.28
N SER A 94 11.48 16.08 7.44
CA SER A 94 11.06 16.72 8.69
C SER A 94 10.50 15.71 9.71
N LEU A 95 10.32 16.15 10.95
CA LEU A 95 9.58 15.37 11.95
C LEU A 95 8.14 15.10 11.50
N GLU A 96 7.48 16.08 10.87
CA GLU A 96 6.13 15.91 10.31
C GLU A 96 6.09 14.80 9.26
N PHE A 97 7.10 14.72 8.38
CA PHE A 97 7.23 13.64 7.41
C PHE A 97 7.27 12.27 8.09
N VAL A 98 8.03 12.13 9.18
CA VAL A 98 8.12 10.87 9.93
C VAL A 98 6.77 10.52 10.57
N ILE A 99 6.12 11.49 11.21
CA ILE A 99 4.81 11.30 11.86
C ILE A 99 3.74 10.90 10.84
N VAL A 100 3.65 11.60 9.71
CA VAL A 100 2.65 11.31 8.68
C VAL A 100 2.86 9.92 8.08
N ASN A 101 4.11 9.52 7.80
CA ASN A 101 4.39 8.18 7.32
C ASN A 101 4.13 7.10 8.39
N LEU A 102 4.36 7.39 9.67
CA LEU A 102 4.03 6.45 10.75
C LEU A 102 2.51 6.25 10.83
N ILE A 103 1.72 7.33 10.82
CA ILE A 103 0.26 7.27 10.84
C ILE A 103 -0.25 6.49 9.62
N ASP A 104 0.28 6.77 8.43
CA ASP A 104 -0.05 6.05 7.20
C ASP A 104 0.14 4.53 7.34
N GLN A 105 1.31 4.09 7.81
CA GLN A 105 1.59 2.66 8.02
C GLN A 105 0.66 2.04 9.07
N LEU A 106 0.40 2.75 10.17
CA LEU A 106 -0.54 2.29 11.21
C LEU A 106 -1.97 2.15 10.67
N MET A 107 -2.42 3.06 9.81
CA MET A 107 -3.73 2.97 9.16
C MET A 107 -3.82 1.74 8.24
N HIS A 108 -2.80 1.50 7.40
CA HIS A 108 -2.76 0.33 6.52
C HIS A 108 -2.75 -0.98 7.33
N ILE A 109 -1.98 -1.07 8.41
CA ILE A 109 -1.98 -2.23 9.32
C ILE A 109 -3.36 -2.40 9.99
N GLY A 110 -3.99 -1.30 10.40
CA GLY A 110 -5.33 -1.31 10.99
C GLY A 110 -6.39 -1.87 10.03
N VAL A 111 -6.32 -1.50 8.75
CA VAL A 111 -7.19 -2.08 7.70
C VAL A 111 -7.01 -3.59 7.63
N LEU A 112 -5.76 -4.08 7.60
CA LEU A 112 -5.51 -5.53 7.54
C LEU A 112 -6.07 -6.26 8.75
N PHE A 113 -5.99 -5.65 9.94
CA PHE A 113 -6.60 -6.19 11.14
C PHE A 113 -8.12 -6.31 10.97
N VAL A 114 -8.79 -5.26 10.50
CA VAL A 114 -10.25 -5.28 10.27
C VAL A 114 -10.63 -6.34 9.25
N VAL A 115 -9.91 -6.42 8.12
CA VAL A 115 -10.23 -7.34 7.02
C VAL A 115 -10.05 -8.82 7.39
N VAL A 116 -9.10 -9.14 8.28
CA VAL A 116 -8.89 -10.52 8.76
C VAL A 116 -10.01 -10.97 9.71
N ASN A 117 -10.67 -10.03 10.39
CA ASN A 117 -11.73 -10.31 11.36
C ASN A 117 -13.15 -10.11 10.80
N LEU A 118 -13.27 -9.76 9.52
CA LEU A 118 -14.52 -9.60 8.75
C LEU A 118 -14.96 -10.95 8.19
#